data_AF-A0A246F2T6-F1
#
_entry.id   AF-A0A246F2T6-F1
#
_cell.length_a   1.000
_cell.length_b   1.000
_cell.length_c   1.000
_cell.angle_alpha   90.00
_cell.angle_beta   90.00
_cell.angle_gamma   90.00
#
_symmetry.space_group_name_H-M   'P 1'
#
loop_
_entity.id
_entity.type
_entity.pdbx_description
1 polymer ?
#
loop_
_entity_poly.entity_id
_entity_poly.type
_entity_poly.pdbx_seq_one_letter_code
_entity_poly.pdbx_strand_id
1 'polypeptide(L)'
;MNGIARFSDEEWQQIISHLTTGTIFDKANILRDKLPVKFDDGSSRHIYFLSDDPTQNRYQISNQITVDHTSSNGRASRFDVTILINGLPLVQIELKRRSMEIAEAFHQTRRYSREAYSAGYGLFGFIQLFV
;
A
#
# COMPACT_ATOMS: atom_id res chain seq x y z
N MET A 1 4.45 5.21 -17.33
CA MET A 1 5.16 4.60 -16.18
C MET A 1 5.77 3.23 -16.53
N ASN A 2 7.01 2.97 -16.07
CA ASN A 2 7.89 1.79 -16.28
C ASN A 2 8.10 1.22 -17.70
N GLY A 3 7.16 1.35 -18.65
CA GLY A 3 7.34 0.95 -20.05
C GLY A 3 7.47 -0.57 -20.27
N ILE A 4 7.04 -1.39 -19.31
CA ILE A 4 7.15 -2.85 -19.33
C ILE A 4 5.76 -3.44 -19.55
N ALA A 5 5.61 -4.26 -20.58
CA ALA A 5 4.32 -4.86 -20.95
C ALA A 5 3.89 -5.97 -19.97
N ARG A 6 4.83 -6.81 -19.55
CA ARG A 6 4.61 -7.93 -18.62
C ARG A 6 5.93 -8.34 -17.97
N PHE A 7 5.85 -8.77 -16.71
CA PHE A 7 6.95 -9.42 -16.00
C PHE A 7 6.80 -10.95 -16.09
N SER A 8 7.93 -11.67 -16.12
CA SER A 8 7.93 -13.10 -15.82
C SER A 8 7.57 -13.36 -14.36
N ASP A 9 7.33 -14.62 -14.01
CA ASP A 9 6.99 -14.97 -12.63
C ASP A 9 8.18 -14.67 -11.70
N GLU A 10 9.41 -14.96 -12.12
CA GLU A 10 10.64 -14.70 -11.37
C GLU A 10 10.92 -13.20 -11.20
N GLU A 11 10.75 -12.40 -12.25
CA GLU A 11 10.84 -10.94 -12.20
C GLU A 11 9.78 -10.36 -11.25
N TRP A 12 8.55 -10.87 -11.31
CA TRP A 12 7.46 -10.45 -10.45
C TRP A 12 7.68 -10.84 -8.98
N GLN A 13 8.26 -12.01 -8.72
CA GLN A 13 8.61 -12.42 -7.35
C GLN A 13 9.64 -11.48 -6.71
N GLN A 14 10.63 -10.98 -7.47
CA GLN A 14 11.56 -9.97 -6.96
C GLN A 14 10.82 -8.71 -6.49
N ILE A 15 9.87 -8.23 -7.30
CA ILE A 15 9.06 -7.04 -7.01
C ILE A 15 8.19 -7.27 -5.78
N ILE A 16 7.45 -8.38 -5.72
CA ILE A 16 6.56 -8.66 -4.60
C ILE A 16 7.33 -8.87 -3.31
N SER A 17 8.43 -9.63 -3.33
CA SER A 17 9.28 -9.83 -2.16
C SER A 17 9.80 -8.49 -1.61
N HIS A 18 10.17 -7.57 -2.49
CA HIS A 18 10.56 -6.22 -2.07
C HIS A 18 9.38 -5.45 -1.45
N LEU A 19 8.22 -5.46 -2.10
CA LEU A 19 7.02 -4.75 -1.61
C LEU A 19 6.45 -5.32 -0.31
N THR A 20 6.69 -6.59 0.03
CA THR A 20 6.14 -7.21 1.25
C THR A 20 7.03 -7.06 2.48
N THR A 21 8.31 -6.71 2.32
CA THR A 21 9.27 -6.58 3.44
C THR A 21 9.33 -5.19 4.08
N GLY A 22 9.81 -5.11 5.33
CA GLY A 22 10.08 -3.85 6.01
C GLY A 22 8.91 -3.25 6.81
N THR A 23 9.26 -2.28 7.65
CA THR A 23 8.36 -1.47 8.49
C THR A 23 7.62 -0.41 7.69
N ILE A 24 6.65 0.28 8.29
CA ILE A 24 5.95 1.42 7.66
C ILE A 24 6.93 2.50 7.17
N PHE A 25 8.02 2.74 7.92
CA PHE A 25 9.06 3.67 7.50
C PHE A 25 9.80 3.17 6.26
N ASP A 26 10.11 1.88 6.20
CA ASP A 26 10.73 1.26 5.03
C ASP A 26 9.77 1.33 3.82
N LYS A 27 8.47 1.09 4.01
CA LYS A 27 7.46 1.25 2.94
C LYS A 27 7.46 2.66 2.36
N ALA A 28 7.59 3.68 3.21
CA ALA A 28 7.66 5.06 2.75
C ALA A 28 8.93 5.33 1.91
N ASN A 29 10.06 4.70 2.25
CA ASN A 29 11.29 4.78 1.44
C ASN A 29 11.13 4.02 0.12
N ILE A 30 10.66 2.76 0.16
CA ILE A 30 10.40 1.91 -1.02
C ILE A 30 9.53 2.65 -2.04
N LEU A 31 8.51 3.38 -1.58
CA LEU A 31 7.60 4.11 -2.46
C LEU A 31 8.31 5.21 -3.29
N ARG A 32 9.33 5.86 -2.70
CA ARG A 32 10.09 6.96 -3.33
C ARG A 32 11.31 6.46 -4.09
N ASP A 33 11.82 5.30 -3.71
CA ASP A 33 12.98 4.69 -4.32
C ASP A 33 12.64 3.91 -5.59
N LYS A 34 13.71 3.52 -6.28
CA LYS A 34 13.66 2.67 -7.46
C LYS A 34 14.22 1.29 -7.12
N LEU A 35 13.50 0.24 -7.50
CA LEU A 35 13.93 -1.14 -7.31
C LEU A 35 14.71 -1.62 -8.54
N PRO A 36 16.01 -1.94 -8.44
CA PRO A 36 16.70 -2.66 -9.49
C PRO A 36 16.15 -4.10 -9.57
N VAL A 37 15.60 -4.47 -10.73
CA VAL A 37 15.11 -5.81 -11.03
C VAL A 37 15.97 -6.42 -12.13
N LYS A 38 16.41 -7.66 -11.91
CA LYS A 38 17.12 -8.43 -12.93
C LYS A 38 16.09 -9.16 -13.80
N PHE A 39 16.18 -8.93 -15.11
CA PHE A 39 15.28 -9.51 -16.10
C PHE A 39 15.84 -10.80 -16.68
N ASP A 40 14.96 -11.59 -17.28
CA ASP A 40 15.28 -12.89 -17.88
C ASP A 40 16.24 -12.77 -19.06
N ASP A 41 16.23 -11.62 -19.74
CA ASP A 41 17.18 -11.28 -20.81
C ASP A 41 18.59 -10.92 -20.30
N GLY A 42 18.80 -10.98 -18.99
CA GLY A 42 20.06 -10.65 -18.31
C GLY A 42 20.25 -9.15 -18.06
N SER A 43 19.35 -8.29 -18.53
CA SER A 43 19.39 -6.85 -18.25
C SER A 43 18.98 -6.55 -16.79
N SER A 44 19.36 -5.36 -16.32
CA SER A 44 18.87 -4.81 -15.06
C SER A 44 18.13 -3.51 -15.34
N ARG A 45 16.88 -3.42 -14.90
CA ARG A 45 16.06 -2.20 -15.05
C ARG A 45 15.53 -1.76 -13.70
N HIS A 46 15.38 -0.44 -13.56
CA HIS A 46 14.85 0.17 -12.35
C HIS A 46 13.34 0.33 -12.45
N ILE A 47 12.63 -0.23 -11.48
CA ILE A 47 11.17 -0.15 -11.35
C ILE A 47 10.82 0.96 -10.37
N TYR A 48 9.93 1.86 -10.81
CA TYR A 48 9.37 2.93 -10.01
C TYR A 48 7.98 2.51 -9.53
N PHE A 49 7.64 2.82 -8.27
CA PHE A 49 6.31 2.55 -7.71
C PHE A 49 5.41 3.79 -7.67
N LEU A 50 6.01 4.97 -7.61
CA LEU A 50 5.34 6.25 -7.67
C LEU A 50 6.13 7.19 -8.60
N SER A 51 5.42 7.93 -9.44
CA SER A 51 6.02 8.97 -10.29
C SER A 51 5.83 10.34 -9.66
N ASP A 52 6.88 11.17 -9.73
CA ASP A 52 6.80 12.60 -9.36
C ASP A 52 5.92 13.41 -10.32
N ASP A 53 5.72 12.92 -11.55
CA ASP A 53 4.71 13.46 -12.47
C ASP A 53 3.35 12.80 -12.17
N PRO A 54 2.37 13.55 -11.61
CA PRO A 54 1.06 13.00 -11.27
C PRO A 54 0.33 12.40 -12.47
N THR A 55 0.58 12.90 -13.69
CA THR A 55 -0.09 12.42 -14.90
C THR A 55 0.36 11.02 -15.34
N GLN A 56 1.51 10.57 -14.85
CA GLN A 56 2.07 9.25 -15.13
C GLN A 56 1.57 8.16 -14.17
N ASN A 57 0.88 8.54 -13.10
CA ASN A 57 0.34 7.61 -12.11
C ASN A 57 -1.08 7.18 -12.49
N ARG A 58 -1.42 5.94 -12.17
CA ARG A 58 -2.79 5.42 -12.27
C ARG A 58 -3.47 5.48 -10.91
N TYR A 59 -4.57 6.22 -10.84
CA TYR A 59 -5.38 6.36 -9.62
C TYR A 59 -6.58 5.41 -9.68
N GLN A 60 -6.83 4.70 -8.59
CA GLN A 60 -7.99 3.83 -8.45
C GLN A 60 -8.61 4.07 -7.08
N ILE A 61 -9.94 3.93 -6.98
CA ILE A 61 -10.68 4.05 -5.74
C ILE A 61 -11.33 2.71 -5.46
N SER A 62 -11.24 2.26 -4.21
CA SER A 62 -11.94 1.08 -3.71
C SER A 62 -12.70 1.44 -2.45
N ASN A 63 -13.86 0.84 -2.27
CA ASN A 63 -14.72 1.06 -1.11
C ASN A 63 -14.85 -0.23 -0.30
N GLN A 64 -14.96 -0.08 1.02
CA GLN A 64 -15.28 -1.17 1.95
C GLN A 64 -14.30 -2.34 1.88
N ILE A 65 -13.00 -2.06 1.75
CA ILE A 65 -12.00 -3.13 1.76
C ILE A 65 -11.95 -3.74 3.16
N THR A 66 -12.26 -5.04 3.23
CA THR A 66 -12.07 -5.83 4.43
C THR A 66 -10.67 -6.42 4.43
N VAL A 67 -9.93 -6.13 5.48
CA VAL A 67 -8.62 -6.70 5.74
C VAL A 67 -8.72 -7.64 6.93
N ASP A 68 -8.40 -8.91 6.67
CA ASP A 68 -8.50 -9.96 7.67
C ASP A 68 -7.24 -9.99 8.54
N HIS A 69 -7.40 -9.59 9.80
CA HIS A 69 -6.37 -9.66 10.83
C HIS A 69 -6.69 -10.73 11.88
N THR A 70 -7.69 -11.59 11.65
CA THR A 70 -8.20 -12.53 12.66
C THR A 70 -7.10 -13.45 13.19
N SER A 71 -6.17 -13.87 12.32
CA SER A 71 -4.99 -14.65 12.69
C SER A 71 -4.01 -13.92 13.61
N SER A 72 -4.03 -12.58 13.65
CA SER A 72 -3.09 -11.76 14.44
C SER A 72 -3.70 -11.13 15.69
N ASN A 73 -4.98 -10.76 15.67
CA ASN A 73 -5.63 -10.05 16.77
C ASN A 73 -7.11 -10.44 16.99
N GLY A 74 -7.59 -11.48 16.30
CA GLY A 74 -8.97 -11.97 16.40
C GLY A 74 -10.04 -11.05 15.79
N ARG A 75 -9.68 -10.03 15.00
CA ARG A 75 -10.62 -9.07 14.40
C ARG A 75 -10.32 -8.85 12.91
N ALA A 76 -11.33 -8.45 12.15
CA ALA A 76 -11.16 -7.94 10.79
C ALA A 76 -11.35 -6.41 10.81
N SER A 77 -10.58 -5.70 9.98
CA SER A 77 -10.70 -4.26 9.79
C SER A 77 -11.45 -3.99 8.49
N ARG A 78 -12.32 -2.98 8.50
CA ARG A 78 -13.04 -2.53 7.30
C ARG A 78 -12.69 -1.08 7.05
N PHE A 79 -12.18 -0.82 5.85
CA PHE A 79 -11.78 0.49 5.38
C PHE A 79 -12.88 1.08 4.52
N ASP A 80 -13.36 2.28 4.85
CA ASP A 80 -14.48 2.88 4.11
C ASP A 80 -14.10 3.19 2.66
N VAL A 81 -13.06 3.99 2.44
CA VAL A 81 -12.57 4.33 1.10
C VAL A 81 -11.04 4.31 1.08
N THR A 82 -10.45 3.59 0.13
CA THR A 82 -9.00 3.53 -0.07
C THR A 82 -8.67 4.01 -1.48
N ILE A 83 -7.72 4.94 -1.59
CA ILE A 83 -7.14 5.36 -2.86
C ILE A 83 -5.89 4.54 -3.10
N LEU A 84 -5.90 3.81 -4.22
CA LEU A 84 -4.77 3.07 -4.72
C LEU A 84 -4.06 3.92 -5.79
N ILE A 85 -2.75 4.04 -5.69
CA ILE A 85 -1.92 4.69 -6.71
C ILE A 85 -0.98 3.63 -7.26
N ASN A 86 -1.06 3.38 -8.57
CA ASN A 86 -0.36 2.29 -9.26
C ASN A 86 -0.62 0.91 -8.61
N GLY A 87 -1.81 0.73 -8.03
CA GLY A 87 -2.22 -0.49 -7.32
C GLY A 87 -1.81 -0.57 -5.85
N LEU A 88 -1.02 0.36 -5.31
CA LEU A 88 -0.63 0.40 -3.90
C LEU A 88 -1.59 1.27 -3.07
N PRO A 89 -2.04 0.85 -1.88
CA PRO A 89 -2.92 1.64 -1.02
C PRO A 89 -2.13 2.77 -0.36
N LEU A 90 -2.35 4.01 -0.79
CA LEU A 90 -1.58 5.16 -0.30
C LEU A 90 -2.41 6.13 0.56
N VAL A 91 -3.72 6.21 0.33
CA VAL A 91 -4.61 7.09 1.10
C VAL A 91 -5.78 6.28 1.63
N GLN A 92 -6.03 6.43 2.92
CA GLN A 92 -7.19 5.87 3.60
C GLN A 92 -8.10 7.00 4.05
N ILE A 93 -9.36 6.94 3.66
CA ILE A 93 -10.40 7.89 4.08
C ILE A 93 -11.38 7.12 4.96
N GLU A 94 -11.63 7.64 6.15
CA GLU A 94 -12.52 7.04 7.13
C GLU A 94 -13.73 7.94 7.38
N LEU A 95 -14.94 7.40 7.21
CA LEU A 95 -16.17 8.19 7.33
C LEU A 95 -16.73 8.06 8.74
N LYS A 96 -16.87 9.20 9.43
CA LYS A 96 -17.41 9.25 10.79
C LYS A 96 -18.72 10.02 10.87
N ARG A 97 -19.57 9.62 11.82
CA ARG A 97 -20.82 10.34 12.13
C ARG A 97 -20.47 11.70 12.73
N ARG A 98 -21.28 12.72 12.43
CA ARG A 98 -21.06 14.11 12.90
C ARG A 98 -20.99 14.28 14.41
N SER A 99 -21.60 13.38 15.17
CA SER A 99 -21.67 13.42 16.63
C SER A 99 -20.44 12.81 17.33
N MET A 100 -19.45 12.34 16.57
CA MET A 100 -18.28 11.66 17.12
C MET A 100 -17.14 12.66 17.35
N GLU A 101 -16.50 12.58 18.52
CA GLU A 101 -15.37 13.43 18.87
C GLU A 101 -14.14 13.12 18.01
N ILE A 102 -13.45 14.16 17.55
CA ILE A 102 -12.26 14.04 16.69
C ILE A 102 -11.14 13.23 17.38
N ALA A 103 -11.02 13.36 18.71
CA ALA A 103 -10.04 12.59 19.48
C ALA A 103 -10.30 11.07 19.42
N GLU A 104 -11.57 10.66 19.47
CA GLU A 104 -11.96 9.25 19.34
C GLU A 104 -11.67 8.73 17.92
N ALA A 105 -11.94 9.55 16.90
CA ALA A 105 -11.59 9.25 15.50
C ALA A 105 -10.08 9.01 15.35
N PHE A 106 -9.27 9.91 15.92
CA PHE A 106 -7.81 9.84 15.85
C PHE A 106 -7.26 8.57 16.52
N HIS A 107 -7.78 8.19 17.69
CA HIS A 107 -7.39 6.97 18.36
C HIS A 107 -7.73 5.71 17.56
N GLN A 108 -8.90 5.68 16.90
CA GLN A 108 -9.26 4.60 16.00
C GLN A 108 -8.30 4.51 14.81
N THR A 109 -8.00 5.62 14.13
CA THR A 109 -7.05 5.66 13.00
C THR A 109 -5.67 5.16 13.38
N ARG A 110 -5.13 5.59 14.54
CA ARG A 110 -3.81 5.14 15.02
C ARG A 110 -3.79 3.63 15.30
N ARG A 111 -4.90 3.08 15.78
CA ARG A 111 -5.04 1.65 16.00
C ARG A 111 -5.06 0.88 14.68
N TYR A 112 -5.82 1.35 13.70
CA TYR A 112 -5.87 0.72 12.38
C TYR A 112 -4.52 0.73 11.66
N SER A 113 -3.74 1.81 11.74
CA SER A 113 -2.40 1.84 11.15
C SER A 113 -1.49 0.71 11.68
N ARG A 114 -1.60 0.37 12.97
CA ARG A 114 -0.83 -0.75 13.56
C ARG A 114 -1.36 -2.12 13.18
N GLU A 115 -2.68 -2.26 13.09
CA GLU A 115 -3.32 -3.54 12.73
C GLU A 115 -3.12 -3.80 11.22
N ALA A 116 -3.36 -2.81 10.35
CA ALA A 116 -3.15 -2.83 8.90
C ALA A 116 -1.77 -3.38 8.49
N TYR A 117 -0.74 -3.05 9.26
CA TYR A 117 0.63 -3.52 9.06
C TYR A 117 0.75 -5.05 9.11
N SER A 118 -0.07 -5.74 9.91
CA SER A 118 0.04 -7.18 10.15
C SER A 118 -0.84 -8.07 9.27
N ALA A 119 -1.65 -7.52 8.34
CA ALA A 119 -2.50 -8.35 7.47
C ALA A 119 -1.97 -8.58 6.08
N GLY A 120 -2.43 -9.71 5.53
CA GLY A 120 -2.24 -10.11 4.14
C GLY A 120 -0.75 -10.12 3.79
N TYR A 121 -0.43 -9.56 2.63
CA TYR A 121 0.95 -9.41 2.15
C TYR A 121 1.65 -8.12 2.66
N GLY A 122 1.09 -7.42 3.66
CA GLY A 122 1.70 -6.20 4.22
C GLY A 122 1.59 -4.94 3.34
N LEU A 123 0.83 -5.00 2.24
CA LEU A 123 0.69 -3.86 1.31
C LEU A 123 -0.03 -2.66 1.93
N PHE A 124 -0.91 -2.87 2.90
CA PHE A 124 -1.56 -1.78 3.64
C PHE A 124 -0.58 -0.96 4.50
N GLY A 125 0.65 -1.46 4.71
CA GLY A 125 1.74 -0.67 5.27
C GLY A 125 2.19 0.50 4.39
N PHE A 126 1.76 0.56 3.12
CA PHE A 126 2.04 1.69 2.21
C PHE A 126 1.13 2.90 2.42
N ILE A 127 0.11 2.85 3.29
CA ILE A 127 -0.74 4.02 3.55
C ILE A 127 0.13 5.17 4.09
N GLN A 128 0.16 6.29 3.38
CA GLN A 128 0.92 7.49 3.72
C GLN A 128 0.03 8.61 4.28
N LEU A 129 -1.27 8.59 3.97
CA LEU A 129 -2.21 9.64 4.37
C LEU A 129 -3.51 9.03 4.89
N PHE A 130 -3.97 9.56 6.02
CA PHE A 130 -5.30 9.31 6.57
C PHE A 130 -6.13 10.59 6.51
N VAL A 131 -7.39 10.47 6.07
CA VAL A 131 -8.37 11.56 5.96
C VAL A 131 -9.60 11.21 6.77
#